data_AF-A0A7S2XC50-F1
#
_entry.id   AF-A0A7S2XC50-F1
#
_cell.length_a   1.000
_cell.length_b   1.000
_cell.length_c   1.000
_cell.angle_alpha   90.00
_cell.angle_beta   90.00
_cell.angle_gamma   90.00
#
_symmetry.space_group_name_H-M   'P 1'
#
loop_
_entity.id
_entity.type
_entity.pdbx_description
1 polymer ?
#
loop_
_entity_poly.entity_id
_entity_poly.type
_entity_poly.pdbx_seq_one_letter_code
_entity_poly.pdbx_strand_id
1 'polypeptide(L)'
;PLGAGPRAAAHAQVRRGGAGHCMVSPRRQVSWRAKAGGGLSGKHVSMASVIGEEMSSLQNLQALGDEHRELMETLVKHGQDHLFSNWAAPGTDDEKKTKMMDQLKKLDASYPGGLVDYIKNSRDLLEAAVSGGNALEGFVPSVPVGERLEVGSDKYKEMEAIGMTE
;
A
#
# COMPACT_ATOMS: atom_id res chain seq x y z
N PRO A 1 14.43 39.26 -62.99
CA PRO A 1 14.73 38.45 -64.18
C PRO A 1 15.87 37.46 -63.87
N LEU A 2 15.57 36.18 -63.64
CA LEU A 2 15.70 35.07 -64.62
C LEU A 2 17.15 34.90 -65.09
N GLY A 3 17.87 33.78 -65.01
CA GLY A 3 17.64 32.37 -64.66
C GLY A 3 19.04 31.69 -64.62
N ALA A 4 19.28 30.66 -63.80
CA ALA A 4 19.02 29.23 -64.02
C ALA A 4 20.08 28.47 -64.86
N GLY A 5 20.76 27.52 -64.19
CA GLY A 5 21.42 26.31 -64.74
C GLY A 5 22.96 26.34 -64.80
N PRO A 6 23.69 25.22 -64.55
CA PRO A 6 23.27 23.85 -64.82
C PRO A 6 23.43 22.81 -63.68
N ARG A 7 22.84 21.64 -63.96
CA ARG A 7 22.74 20.35 -63.25
C ARG A 7 24.08 19.76 -62.76
N ALA A 8 24.03 19.09 -61.60
CA ALA A 8 24.78 17.87 -61.33
C ALA A 8 23.99 16.98 -60.34
N ALA A 9 24.07 15.68 -60.56
CA ALA A 9 23.16 14.65 -60.11
C ALA A 9 23.34 14.26 -58.62
N ALA A 10 22.22 13.87 -58.01
CA ALA A 10 22.16 13.27 -56.69
C ALA A 10 22.73 11.84 -56.70
N HIS A 11 23.67 11.58 -55.79
CA HIS A 11 23.89 10.25 -55.24
C HIS A 11 23.80 10.34 -53.72
N ALA A 12 22.79 9.68 -53.19
CA ALA A 12 22.49 9.56 -51.77
C ALA A 12 23.51 8.64 -51.09
N GLN A 13 24.24 9.16 -50.12
CA GLN A 13 25.04 8.33 -49.21
C GLN A 13 24.25 8.12 -47.90
N VAL A 14 23.98 6.85 -47.65
CA VAL A 14 23.27 6.29 -46.50
C VAL A 14 23.93 6.68 -45.17
N ARG A 15 23.11 7.19 -44.25
CA ARG A 15 23.44 7.47 -42.85
C ARG A 15 23.74 6.16 -42.11
N ARG A 16 24.93 6.03 -41.51
CA ARG A 16 25.15 5.06 -40.43
C ARG A 16 24.76 5.71 -39.11
N GLY A 17 23.77 5.10 -38.46
CA GLY A 17 23.17 5.52 -37.20
C GLY A 17 24.16 5.46 -36.04
N GLY A 18 24.10 6.49 -35.20
CA GLY A 18 24.84 6.60 -33.96
C GLY A 18 24.37 5.60 -32.90
N ALA A 19 25.32 5.24 -32.05
CA ALA A 19 25.12 4.42 -30.86
C ALA A 19 23.97 4.98 -30.00
N GLY A 20 22.94 4.16 -29.80
CA GLY A 20 21.87 4.41 -28.85
C GLY A 20 22.41 4.35 -27.43
N HIS A 21 22.80 5.50 -26.90
CA HIS A 21 22.90 5.72 -25.46
C HIS A 21 21.50 5.56 -24.88
N CYS A 22 21.30 4.49 -24.10
CA CYS A 22 20.10 4.31 -23.29
C CYS A 22 20.04 5.46 -22.27
N MET A 23 19.13 6.41 -22.49
CA MET A 23 18.87 7.49 -21.53
C MET A 23 18.24 6.88 -20.28
N VAL A 24 19.07 6.68 -19.25
CA VAL A 24 18.58 6.58 -17.88
C VAL A 24 18.10 7.97 -17.49
N SER A 25 16.79 8.13 -17.38
CA SER A 25 16.14 9.36 -16.90
C SER A 25 16.79 9.82 -15.58
N PRO A 26 17.07 11.12 -15.40
CA PRO A 26 17.66 11.61 -14.16
C PRO A 26 16.68 11.38 -13.00
N ARG A 27 17.10 10.56 -12.05
CA ARG A 27 16.47 10.38 -10.73
C ARG A 27 16.29 11.78 -10.14
N ARG A 28 15.05 12.23 -9.94
CA ARG A 28 14.77 13.45 -9.17
C ARG A 28 15.38 13.26 -7.79
N GLN A 29 16.51 13.92 -7.52
CA GLN A 29 16.98 14.09 -6.15
C GLN A 29 15.98 14.99 -5.44
N VAL A 30 15.20 14.40 -4.53
CA VAL A 30 14.46 15.18 -3.54
C VAL A 30 15.46 15.53 -2.45
N SER A 31 16.02 16.74 -2.51
CA SER A 31 16.88 17.25 -1.44
C SER A 31 16.01 17.62 -0.25
N TRP A 32 16.08 16.85 0.83
CA TRP A 32 15.56 17.28 2.12
C TRP A 32 16.50 18.35 2.68
N ARG A 33 16.13 19.62 2.50
CA ARG A 33 16.80 20.74 3.18
C ARG A 33 16.39 20.68 4.65
N ALA A 34 17.30 20.23 5.51
CA ALA A 34 17.19 20.42 6.96
C ALA A 34 17.09 21.93 7.25
N LYS A 35 15.95 22.37 7.77
CA LYS A 35 15.77 23.74 8.24
C LYS A 35 16.25 23.81 9.68
N ALA A 36 17.32 24.57 9.90
CA ALA A 36 17.88 24.82 11.22
C ALA A 36 16.85 25.44 12.17
N GLY A 37 17.01 25.11 13.45
CA GLY A 37 16.07 25.31 14.55
C GLY A 37 15.43 26.70 14.63
N GLY A 38 14.10 26.70 14.63
CA GLY A 38 13.30 27.75 15.27
C GLY A 38 12.87 27.23 16.63
N GLY A 39 13.32 27.88 17.70
CA GLY A 39 13.01 27.52 19.08
C GLY A 39 11.50 27.50 19.31
N LEU A 40 10.95 26.31 19.55
CA LEU A 40 9.64 26.14 20.12
C LEU A 40 9.79 26.33 21.63
N SER A 41 9.41 27.54 22.08
CA SER A 41 9.09 27.80 23.48
C SER A 41 8.17 26.69 23.97
N GLY A 42 8.72 25.79 24.79
CA GLY A 42 7.99 24.68 25.37
C GLY A 42 6.81 25.21 26.17
N LYS A 43 5.62 25.19 25.57
CA LYS A 43 4.39 25.20 26.34
C LYS A 43 4.42 23.91 27.13
N HIS A 44 4.61 24.06 28.43
CA HIS A 44 4.49 22.99 29.41
C HIS A 44 3.05 22.45 29.29
N VAL A 45 2.86 21.39 28.49
CA VAL A 45 1.59 20.66 28.48
C VAL A 45 1.61 19.88 29.79
N SER A 46 0.75 20.28 30.72
CA SER A 46 0.61 19.62 32.01
C SER A 46 0.23 18.15 31.77
N MET A 47 0.98 17.22 32.37
CA MET A 47 0.74 15.77 32.29
C MET A 47 -0.71 15.39 32.67
N ALA A 48 -1.36 16.23 33.49
CA ALA A 48 -2.77 16.09 33.89
C ALA A 48 -3.78 16.25 32.74
N SER A 49 -3.42 16.89 31.62
CA SER A 49 -4.35 17.07 30.48
C SER A 49 -4.44 15.83 29.59
N VAL A 50 -3.39 15.01 29.55
CA VAL A 50 -3.36 13.78 28.72
C VAL A 50 -4.25 12.69 29.33
N ILE A 51 -4.44 12.73 30.65
CA ILE A 51 -5.24 11.74 31.40
C ILE A 51 -6.76 11.98 31.28
N GLY A 52 -7.18 13.14 30.74
CA GLY A 52 -8.60 13.49 30.60
C GLY A 52 -9.26 12.94 29.34
N GLU A 53 -8.50 12.71 28.27
CA GLU A 53 -9.04 12.26 26.97
C GLU A 53 -9.19 10.72 26.90
N GLU A 54 -8.28 9.96 27.53
CA GLU A 54 -8.37 8.48 27.57
C GLU A 54 -9.62 7.97 28.31
N MET A 55 -10.20 8.77 29.20
CA MET A 55 -11.40 8.43 29.98
C MET A 55 -12.73 8.76 29.29
N SER A 56 -12.69 9.39 28.11
CA SER A 56 -13.90 9.83 27.38
C SER A 56 -14.51 8.70 26.55
N SER A 57 -13.68 7.87 25.90
CA SER A 57 -14.12 6.82 24.98
C SER A 57 -14.90 5.69 25.67
N LEU A 58 -14.54 5.34 26.91
CA LEU A 58 -15.17 4.25 27.67
C LEU A 58 -16.53 4.62 28.28
N GLN A 59 -16.93 5.89 28.25
CA GLN A 59 -18.22 6.33 28.81
C GLN A 59 -19.42 5.70 28.07
N ASN A 60 -19.21 5.33 26.80
CA ASN A 60 -20.23 4.69 25.97
C ASN A 60 -20.32 3.17 26.14
N LEU A 61 -19.41 2.54 26.91
CA LEU A 61 -19.42 1.09 27.12
C LEU A 61 -20.76 0.59 27.69
N GLN A 62 -21.37 1.36 28.60
CA GLN A 62 -22.61 0.96 29.25
C GLN A 62 -23.80 0.83 28.27
N ALA A 63 -23.77 1.59 27.17
CA ALA A 63 -24.82 1.58 26.15
C ALA A 63 -24.64 0.46 25.10
N LEU A 64 -23.48 -0.19 25.06
CA LEU A 64 -23.16 -1.24 24.09
C LEU A 64 -23.43 -2.65 24.64
N GLY A 65 -23.70 -3.63 23.78
CA GLY A 65 -23.74 -5.04 24.18
C GLY A 65 -22.37 -5.58 24.60
N ASP A 66 -22.33 -6.68 25.36
CA ASP A 66 -21.08 -7.20 25.95
C ASP A 66 -20.00 -7.52 24.90
N GLU A 67 -20.38 -8.14 23.78
CA GLU A 67 -19.46 -8.44 22.68
C GLU A 67 -18.86 -7.17 22.04
N HIS A 68 -19.65 -6.10 21.93
CA HIS A 68 -19.17 -4.81 21.41
C HIS A 68 -18.18 -4.17 22.39
N ARG A 69 -18.42 -4.30 23.70
CA ARG A 69 -17.48 -3.79 24.72
C ARG A 69 -16.15 -4.51 24.66
N GLU A 70 -16.16 -5.84 24.58
CA GLU A 70 -14.93 -6.64 24.48
C GLU A 70 -14.10 -6.27 23.25
N LEU A 71 -14.76 -6.13 22.08
CA LEU A 71 -14.10 -5.70 20.85
C LEU A 71 -13.51 -4.29 20.98
N MET A 72 -14.27 -3.35 21.55
CA MET A 72 -13.81 -1.98 21.79
C MET A 72 -12.59 -1.95 22.70
N GLU A 73 -12.65 -2.62 23.86
CA GLU A 73 -11.53 -2.70 24.80
C GLU A 73 -10.28 -3.30 24.16
N THR A 74 -10.45 -4.34 23.34
CA THR A 74 -9.36 -4.96 22.60
C THR A 74 -8.74 -3.97 21.61
N LEU A 75 -9.55 -3.26 20.83
CA LEU A 75 -9.06 -2.25 19.89
C LEU A 75 -8.34 -1.10 20.59
N VAL A 76 -8.86 -0.61 21.72
CA VAL A 76 -8.20 0.41 22.55
C VAL A 76 -6.85 -0.08 23.04
N LYS A 77 -6.75 -1.32 23.55
CA LYS A 77 -5.47 -1.94 23.98
C LYS A 77 -4.44 -2.02 22.85
N HIS A 78 -4.89 -2.16 21.60
CA HIS A 78 -4.02 -2.17 20.43
C HIS A 78 -3.72 -0.77 19.85
N GLY A 79 -4.12 0.31 20.54
CA GLY A 79 -3.85 1.70 20.15
C GLY A 79 -4.80 2.24 19.07
N GLN A 80 -6.05 1.75 19.04
CA GLN A 80 -7.11 2.22 18.15
C GLN A 80 -8.17 3.05 18.91
N ASP A 81 -7.77 3.76 19.96
CA ASP A 81 -8.60 4.63 20.80
C ASP A 81 -9.24 5.78 20.01
N HIS A 82 -8.56 6.28 18.99
CA HIS A 82 -9.03 7.35 18.09
C HIS A 82 -10.34 7.01 17.34
N LEU A 83 -10.70 5.73 17.22
CA LEU A 83 -11.98 5.32 16.65
C LEU A 83 -13.17 5.75 17.53
N PHE A 84 -12.93 5.98 18.82
CA PHE A 84 -13.94 6.20 19.85
C PHE A 84 -13.82 7.57 20.54
N SER A 85 -12.70 8.28 20.33
CA SER A 85 -12.39 9.53 21.05
C SER A 85 -13.43 10.64 20.87
N ASN A 86 -14.09 10.69 19.72
CA ASN A 86 -15.06 11.73 19.34
C ASN A 86 -16.51 11.27 19.42
N TRP A 87 -16.81 10.20 20.16
CA TRP A 87 -18.18 9.75 20.32
C TRP A 87 -18.98 10.73 21.19
N ALA A 88 -20.21 11.01 20.77
CA ALA A 88 -21.14 11.78 21.57
C ALA A 88 -21.44 11.08 22.91
N ALA A 89 -21.96 11.84 23.88
CA ALA A 89 -22.39 11.29 25.16
C ALA A 89 -23.40 10.13 24.99
N PRO A 90 -23.49 9.21 25.98
CA PRO A 90 -24.49 8.15 25.98
C PRO A 90 -25.91 8.71 25.78
N GLY A 91 -26.74 8.03 24.99
CA GLY A 91 -28.09 8.47 24.65
C GLY A 91 -28.16 9.37 23.39
N THR A 92 -27.02 9.77 22.82
CA THR A 92 -26.96 10.54 21.57
C THR A 92 -26.33 9.70 20.46
N ASP A 93 -27.02 9.57 19.33
CA ASP A 93 -26.52 8.83 18.15
C ASP A 93 -26.16 7.36 18.43
N ASP A 94 -26.75 6.74 19.46
CA ASP A 94 -26.41 5.37 19.87
C ASP A 94 -26.66 4.33 18.77
N GLU A 95 -27.67 4.54 17.90
CA GLU A 95 -27.86 3.68 16.72
C GLU A 95 -26.67 3.71 15.76
N LYS A 96 -26.03 4.87 15.57
CA LYS A 96 -24.84 4.98 14.71
C LYS A 96 -23.64 4.29 15.36
N LYS A 97 -23.47 4.43 16.68
CA LYS A 97 -22.44 3.74 17.45
C LYS A 97 -22.59 2.23 17.31
N THR A 98 -23.81 1.71 17.49
CA THR A 98 -24.10 0.27 17.31
C THR A 98 -23.81 -0.20 15.90
N LYS A 99 -24.26 0.54 14.87
CA LYS A 99 -23.95 0.20 13.46
C LYS A 99 -22.46 0.16 13.17
N MET A 100 -21.68 1.09 13.73
CA MET A 100 -20.22 1.10 13.61
C MET A 100 -19.60 -0.14 14.26
N MET A 101 -20.09 -0.53 15.45
CA MET A 101 -19.63 -1.75 16.13
C MET A 101 -20.00 -3.02 15.36
N ASP A 102 -21.19 -3.09 14.74
CA ASP A 102 -21.59 -4.19 13.88
C ASP A 102 -20.66 -4.31 12.65
N GLN A 103 -20.25 -3.17 12.08
CA GLN A 103 -19.28 -3.14 10.99
C GLN A 103 -17.91 -3.66 11.44
N LEU A 104 -17.42 -3.24 12.61
CA LEU A 104 -16.17 -3.71 13.18
C LEU A 104 -16.22 -5.22 13.46
N LYS A 105 -17.32 -5.72 14.03
CA LYS A 105 -17.53 -7.14 14.28
C LYS A 105 -17.53 -7.96 12.99
N LYS A 106 -18.21 -7.47 11.94
CA LYS A 106 -18.18 -8.11 10.63
C LYS A 106 -16.76 -8.16 10.07
N LEU A 107 -16.01 -7.08 10.18
CA LEU A 107 -14.64 -7.00 9.68
C LEU A 107 -13.70 -7.94 10.44
N ASP A 108 -13.85 -8.00 11.77
CA ASP A 108 -13.13 -8.94 12.63
C ASP A 108 -13.39 -10.39 12.22
N ALA A 109 -14.64 -10.78 11.99
CA ALA A 109 -14.97 -12.12 11.51
C ALA A 109 -14.51 -12.42 10.06
N SER A 110 -14.29 -11.38 9.25
CA SER A 110 -13.94 -11.53 7.83
C SER A 110 -12.45 -11.80 7.61
N TYR A 111 -11.60 -11.44 8.59
CA TYR A 111 -10.15 -11.59 8.48
C TYR A 111 -9.67 -12.79 9.32
N PRO A 112 -8.85 -13.71 8.76
CA PRO A 112 -8.27 -14.79 9.55
C PRO A 112 -7.46 -14.24 10.72
N GLY A 113 -7.86 -14.56 11.95
CA GLY A 113 -7.22 -14.03 13.17
C GLY A 113 -7.74 -12.66 13.63
N GLY A 114 -8.72 -12.10 12.93
CA GLY A 114 -9.41 -10.88 13.33
C GLY A 114 -8.61 -9.59 13.15
N LEU A 115 -9.18 -8.49 13.64
CA LEU A 115 -8.60 -7.15 13.56
C LEU A 115 -7.29 -7.04 14.33
N VAL A 116 -7.12 -7.82 15.40
CA VAL A 116 -5.88 -7.84 16.19
C VAL A 116 -4.71 -8.32 15.35
N ASP A 117 -4.87 -9.47 14.66
CA ASP A 117 -3.83 -10.00 13.78
C ASP A 117 -3.61 -9.10 12.57
N TYR A 118 -4.68 -8.49 12.04
CA TYR A 118 -4.53 -7.49 10.97
C TYR A 118 -3.64 -6.31 11.41
N ILE A 119 -3.87 -5.74 12.59
CA ILE A 119 -3.06 -4.63 13.14
C ILE A 119 -1.60 -5.07 13.31
N LYS A 120 -1.39 -6.26 13.88
CA LYS A 120 -0.05 -6.82 14.08
C LYS A 120 0.69 -7.00 12.75
N ASN A 121 0.09 -7.74 11.81
CA ASN A 121 0.66 -8.00 10.49
C ASN A 121 0.95 -6.70 9.74
N SER A 122 0.06 -5.71 9.84
CA SER A 122 0.27 -4.40 9.22
C SER A 122 1.49 -3.68 9.78
N ARG A 123 1.75 -3.76 11.09
CA ARG A 123 2.96 -3.19 11.71
C ARG A 123 4.21 -3.90 11.23
N ASP A 124 4.18 -5.23 11.20
CA ASP A 124 5.31 -6.06 10.74
C ASP A 124 5.65 -5.75 9.26
N LEU A 125 4.63 -5.61 8.41
CA LEU A 125 4.80 -5.24 7.00
C LEU A 125 5.38 -3.83 6.83
N LEU A 126 4.96 -2.87 7.65
CA LEU A 126 5.50 -1.52 7.61
C LEU A 126 6.97 -1.49 8.07
N GLU A 127 7.33 -2.27 9.09
CA GLU A 127 8.72 -2.42 9.54
C GLU A 127 9.58 -3.11 8.47
N ALA A 128 9.07 -4.17 7.85
CA ALA A 128 9.72 -4.86 6.74
C ALA A 128 9.94 -3.91 5.54
N ALA A 129 8.96 -3.06 5.23
CA ALA A 129 9.07 -2.08 4.16
C ALA A 129 10.14 -1.01 4.45
N VAL A 130 10.26 -0.58 5.71
CA VAL A 130 11.30 0.38 6.14
C VAL A 130 12.68 -0.25 6.13
N SER A 131 12.82 -1.49 6.58
CA SER A 131 14.10 -2.22 6.58
C SER A 131 14.58 -2.63 5.19
N GLY A 132 13.70 -2.59 4.18
CA GLY A 132 14.04 -2.78 2.77
C GLY A 132 14.37 -4.24 2.41
N GLY A 133 13.94 -5.20 3.23
CA GLY A 133 14.16 -6.62 2.98
C GLY A 133 13.48 -7.07 1.68
N ASN A 134 14.25 -7.62 0.74
CA ASN A 134 13.71 -8.23 -0.47
C ASN A 134 13.69 -9.76 -0.32
N ALA A 135 12.49 -10.35 -0.28
CA ALA A 135 12.33 -11.80 -0.18
C ALA A 135 12.91 -12.58 -1.39
N LEU A 136 13.17 -11.89 -2.49
CA LEU A 136 13.76 -12.44 -3.71
C LEU A 136 15.25 -12.12 -3.85
N GLU A 137 15.89 -11.61 -2.81
CA GLU A 137 17.34 -11.38 -2.83
C GLU A 137 18.09 -12.71 -3.00
N GLY A 138 19.02 -12.75 -3.95
CA GLY A 138 19.73 -13.98 -4.34
C GLY A 138 18.99 -14.86 -5.35
N PHE A 139 17.72 -14.59 -5.66
CA PHE A 139 17.02 -15.25 -6.76
C PHE A 139 17.32 -14.56 -8.08
N VAL A 140 17.72 -15.35 -9.08
CA VAL A 140 17.92 -14.86 -10.45
C VAL A 140 16.73 -15.35 -11.28
N PRO A 141 15.92 -14.46 -11.87
CA PRO A 141 14.83 -14.88 -12.72
C PRO A 141 15.38 -15.57 -13.97
N SER A 142 15.01 -16.84 -14.18
CA SER A 142 15.26 -17.56 -15.43
C SER A 142 13.95 -17.67 -16.20
N VAL A 143 13.92 -17.13 -17.41
CA VAL A 143 12.79 -17.36 -18.32
C VAL A 143 12.95 -18.75 -18.93
N PRO A 144 12.02 -19.70 -18.71
CA PRO A 144 12.08 -21.00 -19.37
C PRO A 144 11.89 -20.81 -20.87
N VAL A 145 12.58 -21.62 -21.66
CA VAL A 145 12.37 -21.64 -23.12
C VAL A 145 11.00 -22.26 -23.38
N GLY A 146 10.02 -21.42 -23.70
CA GLY A 146 8.73 -21.88 -24.20
C GLY A 146 8.87 -22.41 -25.62
N GLU A 147 8.04 -23.38 -25.97
CA GLU A 147 7.89 -23.84 -27.36
C GLU A 147 6.55 -23.36 -27.93
N ARG A 148 6.54 -23.06 -29.23
CA ARG A 148 5.29 -22.76 -29.95
C ARG A 148 4.77 -24.06 -30.54
N LEU A 149 3.67 -24.57 -29.99
CA LEU A 149 2.99 -25.74 -30.53
C LEU A 149 2.10 -25.32 -31.71
N GLU A 150 2.17 -26.05 -32.81
CA GLU A 150 1.21 -25.87 -33.90
C GLU A 150 -0.09 -26.58 -33.57
N VAL A 151 -1.20 -25.86 -33.72
CA VAL A 151 -2.55 -26.37 -33.43
C VAL A 151 -2.83 -27.60 -34.30
N GLY A 152 -3.20 -28.70 -33.65
CA GLY A 152 -3.48 -29.97 -34.32
C GLY A 152 -2.27 -30.89 -34.51
N SER A 153 -1.05 -30.45 -34.16
CA SER A 153 0.13 -31.33 -34.08
C SER A 153 -0.05 -32.38 -32.97
N ASP A 154 0.70 -33.48 -33.04
CA ASP A 154 0.60 -34.54 -32.03
C ASP A 154 1.06 -34.05 -30.66
N LYS A 155 2.09 -33.21 -30.63
CA LYS A 155 2.57 -32.57 -29.40
C LYS A 155 1.55 -31.57 -28.82
N TYR A 156 0.79 -30.89 -29.67
CA TYR A 156 -0.36 -30.08 -29.23
C TYR A 156 -1.43 -30.94 -28.56
N LYS A 157 -1.83 -32.06 -29.17
CA LYS A 157 -2.85 -32.97 -28.61
C LYS A 157 -2.41 -33.60 -27.30
N GLU A 158 -1.13 -33.97 -27.18
CA GLU A 158 -0.56 -34.51 -25.95
C GLU A 158 -0.61 -33.49 -24.81
N MET A 159 -0.18 -32.25 -25.05
CA MET A 159 -0.19 -31.20 -24.03
C MET A 159 -1.62 -30.77 -23.65
N GLU A 160 -2.55 -30.74 -24.60
CA GLU A 160 -3.98 -30.51 -24.32
C GLU A 160 -4.59 -31.64 -23.48
N ALA A 161 -4.23 -32.89 -23.74
CA ALA A 161 -4.71 -34.03 -22.95
C ALA A 161 -4.21 -33.98 -21.51
N ILE A 162 -2.94 -33.59 -21.29
CA ILE A 162 -2.38 -33.39 -19.95
C ILE A 162 -3.10 -32.26 -19.22
N GLY A 163 -3.29 -31.10 -19.86
CA GLY A 163 -4.02 -29.97 -19.27
C GLY A 163 -5.49 -30.27 -18.96
N MET A 164 -6.11 -31.21 -19.69
CA MET A 164 -7.48 -31.65 -19.42
C MET A 164 -7.59 -32.57 -18.18
N THR A 165 -6.45 -33.03 -17.65
CA THR A 165 -6.37 -33.92 -16.47
C THR A 165 -5.93 -33.23 -15.19
N GLU A 166 -5.51 -31.96 -15.24
CA GLU A 166 -5.22 -31.11 -14.05
C GLU A 166 -6.50 -30.46 -13.50
#